data_AF-A0A952M0J5-F1
#
_entry.id   AF-A0A952M0J5-F1
#
_cell.length_a   1.000
_cell.length_b   1.000
_cell.length_c   1.000
_cell.angle_alpha   90.00
_cell.angle_beta   90.00
_cell.angle_gamma   90.00
#
_symmetry.space_group_name_H-M   'P 1'
#
loop_
_entity.id
_entity.type
_entity.pdbx_description
1 polymer ?
#
loop_
_entity_poly.entity_id
_entity_poly.type
_entity_poly.pdbx_seq_one_letter_code
_entity_poly.pdbx_strand_id
1 'polypeptide(L)'
;MSEHFKTVLAKAVVTVLRPLLRVLIKNEISHAEFSELARQAYVQVAYENFSIPGRKTTYSRVAVLTGLSRKEVVRLQKLLEEDNLAIKSSPNRAVRVINGWLKDAEFLDASNDPMDLPLHGEQGSFATLVARYSGDITLGAVVDELERVGVVSRPDKQTVRLNSIGYIPQEDELEKIKILSICTADLLETAVHNLDAQESDVRFQRQMIYPNVPNEIVQEFKRYSSDKSSSLLQDLNRFLADRTKPDDASGISGSRVGLGVYFFENKHKQEQKK
;
A
#
# COMPACT_ATOMS: atom_id res chain seq x y z
N MET A 1 -22.41 18.35 18.20
CA MET A 1 -22.43 17.18 17.28
C MET A 1 -23.75 16.46 17.47
N SER A 2 -24.56 16.28 16.40
CA SER A 2 -25.88 15.66 16.52
C SER A 2 -25.80 14.15 16.80
N GLU A 3 -26.79 13.58 17.49
CA GLU A 3 -26.88 12.13 17.72
C GLU A 3 -26.96 11.34 16.40
N HIS A 4 -27.58 11.93 15.38
CA HIS A 4 -27.59 11.38 14.03
C HIS A 4 -26.18 11.26 13.44
N PHE A 5 -25.35 12.31 13.55
CA PHE A 5 -23.97 12.29 13.05
C PHE A 5 -23.14 11.21 13.75
N LYS A 6 -23.22 11.11 15.08
CA LYS A 6 -22.52 10.05 15.84
C LYS A 6 -22.93 8.66 15.38
N THR A 7 -24.22 8.45 15.12
CA THR A 7 -24.74 7.16 14.65
C THR A 7 -24.23 6.81 13.25
N VAL A 8 -24.21 7.78 12.33
CA VAL A 8 -23.68 7.59 10.98
C VAL A 8 -22.18 7.29 11.03
N LEU A 9 -21.42 8.05 11.83
CA LEU A 9 -19.99 7.84 12.02
C LEU A 9 -19.71 6.46 12.61
N ALA A 10 -20.45 6.03 13.63
CA ALA A 10 -20.29 4.70 14.22
C ALA A 10 -20.54 3.57 13.19
N LYS A 11 -21.57 3.71 12.35
CA LYS A 11 -21.83 2.75 11.26
C LYS A 11 -20.71 2.74 10.21
N ALA A 12 -20.17 3.90 9.85
CA ALA A 12 -19.05 4.00 8.91
C ALA A 12 -17.78 3.33 9.48
N VAL A 13 -17.45 3.60 10.74
CA VAL A 13 -16.33 2.96 11.45
C VAL A 13 -16.47 1.44 11.44
N VAL A 14 -17.64 0.91 11.79
CA VAL A 14 -17.88 -0.54 11.74
C VAL A 14 -17.73 -1.08 10.32
N THR A 15 -18.19 -0.35 9.30
CA THR A 15 -18.06 -0.77 7.89
C THR A 15 -16.60 -0.92 7.48
N VAL A 16 -15.73 0.01 7.86
CA VAL A 16 -14.28 -0.03 7.58
C VAL A 16 -13.56 -1.09 8.41
N LEU A 17 -13.92 -1.24 9.70
CA LEU A 17 -13.26 -2.20 10.58
C LEU A 17 -13.55 -3.65 10.23
N ARG A 18 -14.76 -3.98 9.74
CA ARG A 18 -15.15 -5.38 9.45
C ARG A 18 -14.19 -6.15 8.55
N PRO A 19 -13.73 -5.65 7.39
CA PRO A 19 -12.74 -6.36 6.57
C PRO A 19 -11.39 -6.51 7.28
N LEU A 20 -10.94 -5.50 8.05
CA LEU A 20 -9.69 -5.57 8.83
C LEU A 20 -9.78 -6.62 9.93
N LEU A 21 -10.86 -6.60 10.72
CA LEU A 21 -11.08 -7.57 11.80
C LEU A 21 -11.14 -9.01 11.28
N ARG A 22 -11.59 -9.25 10.04
CA ARG A 22 -11.53 -10.58 9.42
C ARG A 22 -10.09 -11.06 9.25
N VAL A 23 -9.18 -10.18 8.82
CA VAL A 23 -7.75 -10.50 8.67
C VAL A 23 -7.13 -10.78 10.04
N LEU A 24 -7.44 -9.95 11.05
CA LEU A 24 -6.95 -10.13 12.42
C LEU A 24 -7.39 -11.48 13.00
N ILE A 25 -8.68 -11.81 12.91
CA ILE A 25 -9.22 -13.09 13.41
C ILE A 25 -8.60 -14.29 12.67
N LYS A 26 -8.41 -14.18 11.34
CA LYS A 26 -7.75 -15.22 10.55
C LYS A 26 -6.31 -15.48 11.00
N ASN A 27 -5.63 -14.44 11.49
CA ASN A 27 -4.25 -14.49 11.98
C ASN A 27 -4.18 -14.56 13.51
N GLU A 28 -5.23 -15.05 14.17
CA GLU A 28 -5.28 -15.32 15.61
C GLU A 28 -5.07 -14.10 16.53
N ILE A 29 -5.21 -12.88 16.00
CA ILE A 29 -5.13 -11.65 16.79
C ILE A 29 -6.43 -11.48 17.58
N SER A 30 -6.31 -11.49 18.91
CA SER A 30 -7.43 -11.36 19.83
C SER A 30 -8.01 -9.95 19.87
N HIS A 31 -9.23 -9.82 20.42
CA HIS A 31 -9.83 -8.51 20.71
C HIS A 31 -8.96 -7.65 21.63
N ALA A 32 -8.27 -8.27 22.60
CA ALA A 32 -7.40 -7.55 23.54
C ALA A 32 -6.18 -6.95 22.82
N GLU A 33 -5.56 -7.72 21.94
CA GLU A 33 -4.44 -7.26 21.10
C GLU A 33 -4.89 -6.15 20.14
N PHE A 34 -6.02 -6.31 19.46
CA PHE A 34 -6.59 -5.22 18.64
C PHE A 34 -6.89 -3.96 19.46
N SER A 35 -7.43 -4.11 20.67
CA SER A 35 -7.72 -2.98 21.55
C SER A 35 -6.45 -2.25 22.03
N GLU A 36 -5.32 -2.96 22.13
CA GLU A 36 -4.01 -2.36 22.39
C GLU A 36 -3.51 -1.58 21.16
N LEU A 37 -3.57 -2.18 19.96
CA LEU A 37 -3.21 -1.51 18.70
C LEU A 37 -4.05 -0.25 18.45
N ALA A 38 -5.36 -0.34 18.69
CA ALA A 38 -6.27 0.81 18.57
C ALA A 38 -5.92 1.93 19.56
N ARG A 39 -5.56 1.59 20.80
CA ARG A 39 -5.10 2.58 21.79
C ARG A 39 -3.79 3.24 21.37
N GLN A 40 -2.85 2.48 20.82
CA GLN A 40 -1.59 3.02 20.27
C GLN A 40 -1.89 4.02 19.15
N ALA A 41 -2.72 3.64 18.16
CA ALA A 41 -3.11 4.50 17.05
C ALA A 41 -3.83 5.79 17.53
N TYR A 42 -4.72 5.70 18.53
CA TYR A 42 -5.38 6.86 19.12
C TYR A 42 -4.39 7.86 19.73
N VAL A 43 -3.38 7.36 20.47
CA VAL A 43 -2.33 8.21 21.06
C VAL A 43 -1.47 8.84 19.96
N GLN A 44 -1.09 8.07 18.95
CA GLN A 44 -0.28 8.54 17.83
C GLN A 44 -0.99 9.69 17.08
N VAL A 45 -2.23 9.48 16.65
CA VAL A 45 -3.03 10.50 15.94
C VAL A 45 -3.23 11.75 16.80
N ALA A 46 -3.43 11.60 18.11
CA ALA A 46 -3.57 12.74 19.01
C ALA A 46 -2.29 13.60 19.10
N TYR A 47 -1.11 12.99 18.97
CA TYR A 47 0.16 13.70 18.92
C TYR A 47 0.41 14.33 17.55
N GLU A 48 0.15 13.61 16.46
CA GLU A 48 0.46 14.01 15.10
C GLU A 48 -0.52 15.09 14.57
N ASN A 49 -1.84 14.86 14.68
CA ASN A 49 -2.85 15.68 14.00
C ASN A 49 -3.54 16.71 14.90
N PHE A 50 -3.47 16.56 16.21
CA PHE A 50 -4.16 17.43 17.16
C PHE A 50 -3.21 18.26 18.03
N SER A 51 -1.95 18.40 17.63
CA SER A 51 -1.00 19.32 18.26
C SER A 51 -1.41 20.79 18.03
N ILE A 52 -1.02 21.67 18.95
CA ILE A 52 -1.30 23.11 18.80
C ILE A 52 -0.02 23.78 18.30
N PRO A 53 -0.06 24.56 17.19
CA PRO A 53 1.12 25.25 16.68
C PRO A 53 1.84 26.05 17.76
N GLY A 54 3.16 25.88 17.86
CA GLY A 54 4.00 26.55 18.85
C GLY A 54 3.87 26.03 20.30
N ARG A 55 3.11 24.96 20.55
CA ARG A 55 3.01 24.33 21.88
C ARG A 55 3.33 22.84 21.82
N LYS A 56 4.23 22.39 22.68
CA LYS A 56 4.47 20.95 22.86
C LYS A 56 3.20 20.28 23.40
N THR A 57 2.70 19.27 22.69
CA THR A 57 1.59 18.45 23.17
C THR A 57 2.02 17.70 24.43
N THR A 58 1.27 17.85 25.52
CA THR A 58 1.55 17.20 26.80
C THR A 58 0.77 15.90 26.96
N TYR A 59 1.30 14.97 27.77
CA TYR A 59 0.61 13.72 28.12
C TYR A 59 -0.83 13.95 28.64
N SER A 60 -1.02 14.98 29.48
CA SER A 60 -2.34 15.30 30.03
C SER A 60 -3.32 15.74 28.95
N ARG A 61 -2.85 16.46 27.93
CA ARG A 61 -3.71 16.87 26.82
C ARG A 61 -4.11 15.68 25.96
N VAL A 62 -3.17 14.78 25.66
CA VAL A 62 -3.48 13.55 24.91
C VAL A 62 -4.44 12.66 25.68
N ALA A 63 -4.29 12.55 27.00
CA ALA A 63 -5.25 11.85 27.86
C ALA A 63 -6.66 12.43 27.73
N VAL A 64 -6.80 13.77 27.73
CA VAL A 64 -8.08 14.46 27.54
C VAL A 64 -8.68 14.18 26.15
N LEU A 65 -7.88 14.22 25.09
CA LEU A 65 -8.37 13.99 23.72
C LEU A 65 -8.79 12.54 23.47
N THR A 66 -8.00 11.59 23.98
CA THR A 66 -8.20 10.16 23.71
C THR A 66 -9.14 9.49 24.69
N GLY A 67 -9.38 10.12 25.86
CA GLY A 67 -10.10 9.50 26.97
C GLY A 67 -9.28 8.45 27.75
N LEU A 68 -8.00 8.27 27.42
CA LEU A 68 -7.11 7.33 28.10
C LEU A 68 -6.50 7.95 29.36
N SER A 69 -6.10 7.11 30.31
CA SER A 69 -5.38 7.59 31.49
C SER A 69 -4.00 8.16 31.11
N ARG A 70 -3.53 9.17 31.86
CA ARG A 70 -2.18 9.73 31.64
C ARG A 70 -1.08 8.66 31.72
N LYS A 71 -1.21 7.70 32.65
CA LYS A 71 -0.25 6.58 32.79
C LYS A 71 -0.20 5.76 31.50
N GLU A 72 -1.35 5.52 30.90
CA GLU A 72 -1.45 4.75 29.66
C GLU A 72 -0.85 5.50 28.48
N VAL A 73 -1.13 6.80 28.35
CA VAL A 73 -0.54 7.65 27.30
C VAL A 73 0.99 7.64 27.39
N VAL A 74 1.56 7.76 28.60
CA VAL A 74 3.02 7.70 28.80
C VAL A 74 3.59 6.36 28.34
N ARG A 75 2.95 5.24 28.70
CA ARG A 75 3.39 3.91 28.28
C ARG A 75 3.35 3.75 26.76
N LEU A 76 2.25 4.14 26.13
CA LEU A 76 2.03 4.01 24.69
C LEU A 76 2.97 4.92 23.90
N GLN A 77 3.23 6.16 24.35
CA GLN A 77 4.20 7.03 23.70
C GLN A 77 5.61 6.42 23.72
N LYS A 78 6.03 5.83 24.84
CA LYS A 78 7.35 5.18 24.94
C LYS A 78 7.49 4.04 23.93
N LEU A 79 6.44 3.22 23.78
CA LEU A 79 6.41 2.14 22.78
C LEU A 79 6.52 2.67 21.35
N LEU A 80 5.81 3.76 21.02
CA LEU A 80 5.90 4.40 19.70
C LEU A 80 7.30 4.97 19.42
N GLU A 81 7.98 5.51 20.42
CA GLU A 81 9.36 6.00 20.30
C GLU A 81 10.35 4.83 20.07
N GLU A 82 10.12 3.68 20.70
CA GLU A 82 10.93 2.46 20.54
C GLU A 82 10.70 1.78 19.17
N ASP A 83 9.46 1.71 18.68
CA ASP A 83 9.11 1.06 17.41
C ASP A 83 9.53 1.89 16.17
N ASN A 84 9.50 3.22 16.26
CA ASN A 84 10.04 4.11 15.22
C ASN A 84 11.56 3.93 15.00
N LEU A 85 12.29 3.37 15.97
CA LEU A 85 13.70 3.02 15.80
C LEU A 85 13.89 1.71 15.01
N ALA A 86 12.89 0.82 15.00
CA ALA A 86 12.89 -0.42 14.23
C ALA A 86 12.43 -0.24 12.76
N ILE A 87 11.56 0.74 12.49
CA ILE A 87 11.02 1.02 11.13
C ILE A 87 12.00 1.81 10.24
N LYS A 88 13.14 2.29 10.77
CA LYS A 88 14.27 2.80 9.96
C LYS A 88 15.02 1.71 9.17
N SER A 89 14.36 0.61 8.82
CA SER A 89 14.85 -0.38 7.86
C SER A 89 14.64 0.17 6.44
N SER A 90 15.74 0.36 5.73
CA SER A 90 15.85 0.74 4.31
C SER A 90 14.70 0.20 3.43
N PRO A 91 14.18 0.96 2.44
CA PRO A 91 13.16 0.47 1.52
C PRO A 91 13.52 -0.92 0.98
N ASN A 92 12.55 -1.85 0.99
CA ASN A 92 12.72 -3.24 0.58
C ASN A 92 13.50 -3.29 -0.75
N ARG A 93 14.71 -3.85 -0.70
CA ARG A 93 15.70 -3.76 -1.78
C ARG A 93 15.21 -4.46 -3.06
N ALA A 94 14.37 -5.48 -2.92
CA ALA A 94 13.67 -6.12 -4.02
C ALA A 94 12.75 -5.13 -4.75
N VAL A 95 12.05 -4.27 -4.01
CA VAL A 95 11.20 -3.21 -4.59
C VAL A 95 12.03 -2.19 -5.37
N ARG A 96 13.26 -1.89 -4.94
CA ARG A 96 14.17 -1.01 -5.70
C ARG A 96 14.60 -1.64 -7.03
N VAL A 97 14.90 -2.94 -7.03
CA VAL A 97 15.24 -3.71 -8.24
C VAL A 97 14.06 -3.71 -9.23
N ILE A 98 12.84 -3.95 -8.76
CA ILE A 98 11.64 -3.90 -9.62
C ILE A 98 11.40 -2.48 -10.14
N ASN A 99 11.50 -1.45 -9.30
CA ASN A 99 11.34 -0.07 -9.74
C ASN A 99 12.40 0.35 -10.77
N GLY A 100 13.63 -0.15 -10.64
CA GLY A 100 14.68 0.01 -11.64
C GLY A 100 14.28 -0.63 -12.97
N TRP A 101 13.78 -1.86 -12.94
CA TRP A 101 13.32 -2.57 -14.13
C TRP A 101 12.17 -1.85 -14.85
N LEU A 102 11.25 -1.24 -14.10
CA LEU A 102 10.11 -0.50 -14.65
C LEU A 102 10.42 0.89 -15.19
N LYS A 103 11.66 1.40 -15.03
CA LYS A 103 11.99 2.81 -15.28
C LYS A 103 13.28 3.04 -16.06
N ASP A 104 14.27 2.18 -15.87
CA ASP A 104 15.58 2.36 -16.49
C ASP A 104 15.50 1.90 -17.94
N ALA A 105 15.80 2.83 -18.86
CA ALA A 105 15.72 2.61 -20.29
C ALA A 105 16.56 1.43 -20.78
N GLU A 106 17.58 1.01 -20.03
CA GLU A 106 18.37 -0.19 -20.33
C GLU A 106 17.57 -1.50 -20.20
N PHE A 107 16.51 -1.52 -19.39
CA PHE A 107 15.70 -2.70 -19.10
C PHE A 107 14.27 -2.61 -19.68
N LEU A 108 13.99 -1.55 -20.44
CA LEU A 108 12.72 -1.31 -21.10
C LEU A 108 12.83 -1.50 -22.62
N ASP A 109 11.74 -1.94 -23.25
CA ASP A 109 11.64 -2.03 -24.70
C ASP A 109 11.33 -0.67 -25.34
N ALA A 110 11.21 -0.64 -26.67
CA ALA A 110 10.89 0.58 -27.43
C ALA A 110 9.51 1.19 -27.10
N SER A 111 8.64 0.47 -26.39
CA SER A 111 7.31 0.90 -25.94
C SER A 111 7.30 1.38 -24.48
N ASN A 112 8.47 1.39 -23.82
CA ASN A 112 8.66 1.60 -22.38
C ASN A 112 8.02 0.50 -21.51
N ASP A 113 7.90 -0.72 -22.03
CA ASP A 113 7.48 -1.89 -21.26
C ASP A 113 8.70 -2.70 -20.79
N PRO A 114 8.63 -3.37 -19.62
CA PRO A 114 9.76 -4.14 -19.09
C PRO A 114 10.12 -5.32 -19.99
N MET A 115 11.39 -5.42 -20.39
CA MET A 115 11.89 -6.54 -21.18
C MET A 115 12.08 -7.79 -20.32
N ASP A 116 11.96 -8.96 -20.95
CA ASP A 116 12.56 -10.18 -20.40
C ASP A 116 14.09 -10.01 -20.39
N LEU A 117 14.72 -10.17 -19.23
CA LEU A 117 16.16 -9.92 -19.08
C LEU A 117 16.93 -11.23 -19.03
N PRO A 118 18.07 -11.34 -19.72
CA PRO A 118 19.01 -12.42 -19.47
C PRO A 118 19.51 -12.35 -18.01
N LEU A 119 19.65 -13.50 -17.35
CA LEU A 119 20.09 -13.63 -15.96
C LEU A 119 21.49 -13.03 -15.77
N HIS A 120 22.36 -13.23 -16.75
CA HIS A 120 23.74 -12.74 -16.78
C HIS A 120 24.02 -12.00 -18.09
N GLY A 121 24.89 -11.00 -18.04
CA GLY A 121 25.34 -10.21 -19.18
C GLY A 121 25.98 -8.91 -18.71
N GLU A 122 26.84 -8.31 -19.54
CA GLU A 122 27.54 -7.07 -19.19
C GLU A 122 26.63 -5.83 -19.24
N GLN A 123 25.53 -5.88 -19.98
CA GLN A 123 24.51 -4.84 -20.12
C GLN A 123 23.13 -5.48 -20.32
N GLY A 124 22.07 -4.76 -19.98
CA GLY A 124 20.69 -5.18 -20.23
C GLY A 124 20.32 -6.51 -19.59
N SER A 125 20.96 -6.88 -18.47
CA SER A 125 20.78 -8.16 -17.78
C SER A 125 20.21 -7.98 -16.38
N PHE A 126 19.59 -9.05 -15.86
CA PHE A 126 19.11 -9.08 -14.48
C PHE A 126 20.27 -8.90 -13.49
N ALA A 127 21.46 -9.44 -13.78
CA ALA A 127 22.68 -9.19 -13.00
C ALA A 127 23.02 -7.70 -12.91
N THR A 128 22.98 -6.98 -14.03
CA THR A 128 23.26 -5.54 -14.06
C THR A 128 22.19 -4.71 -13.35
N LEU A 129 20.92 -5.12 -13.47
CA LEU A 129 19.81 -4.52 -12.73
C LEU A 129 20.00 -4.70 -11.21
N VAL A 130 20.31 -5.91 -10.75
CA VAL A 130 20.54 -6.21 -9.33
C VAL A 130 21.75 -5.46 -8.81
N ALA A 131 22.86 -5.41 -9.55
CA ALA A 131 24.05 -4.67 -9.17
C ALA A 131 23.76 -3.17 -9.01
N ARG A 132 22.91 -2.60 -9.88
CA ARG A 132 22.55 -1.18 -9.87
C ARG A 132 21.61 -0.80 -8.72
N TYR A 133 20.66 -1.66 -8.37
CA TYR A 133 19.55 -1.29 -7.49
C TYR A 133 19.44 -2.05 -6.16
N SER A 134 20.14 -3.17 -5.99
CA SER A 134 20.04 -4.02 -4.79
C SER A 134 21.09 -3.72 -3.71
N GLY A 135 22.23 -3.13 -4.09
CA GLY A 135 23.35 -2.87 -3.17
C GLY A 135 24.26 -4.10 -3.01
N ASP A 136 24.43 -4.56 -1.77
CA ASP A 136 25.33 -5.65 -1.36
C ASP A 136 24.71 -7.06 -1.40
N ILE A 137 23.50 -7.22 -1.97
CA ILE A 137 22.84 -8.53 -2.07
C ILE A 137 23.30 -9.26 -3.33
N THR A 138 23.51 -10.57 -3.21
CA THR A 138 23.90 -11.41 -4.35
C THR A 138 22.76 -11.57 -5.35
N LEU A 139 23.11 -11.70 -6.63
CA LEU A 139 22.17 -12.01 -7.71
C LEU A 139 21.27 -13.21 -7.37
N GLY A 140 21.87 -14.28 -6.86
CA GLY A 140 21.14 -15.50 -6.48
C GLY A 140 20.05 -15.20 -5.43
N ALA A 141 20.41 -14.51 -4.34
CA ALA A 141 19.46 -14.18 -3.29
C ALA A 141 18.31 -13.28 -3.78
N VAL A 142 18.57 -12.36 -4.72
CA VAL A 142 17.51 -11.49 -5.27
C VAL A 142 16.59 -12.25 -6.23
N VAL A 143 17.13 -13.09 -7.12
CA VAL A 143 16.31 -13.92 -8.02
C VAL A 143 15.47 -14.89 -7.22
N ASP A 144 16.09 -15.63 -6.30
CA ASP A 144 15.41 -16.64 -5.49
C ASP A 144 14.28 -16.00 -4.68
N GLU A 145 14.52 -14.84 -4.08
CA GLU A 145 13.48 -14.11 -3.35
C GLU A 145 12.37 -13.62 -4.28
N LEU A 146 12.69 -13.03 -5.43
CA LEU A 146 11.67 -12.51 -6.36
C LEU A 146 10.85 -13.61 -7.03
N GLU A 147 11.42 -14.79 -7.24
CA GLU A 147 10.69 -15.98 -7.69
C GLU A 147 9.84 -16.58 -6.56
N ARG A 148 10.40 -16.69 -5.35
CA ARG A 148 9.66 -17.14 -4.16
C ARG A 148 8.43 -16.25 -3.92
N VAL A 149 8.59 -14.94 -4.11
CA VAL A 149 7.50 -13.97 -4.03
C VAL A 149 6.71 -13.81 -5.34
N GLY A 150 6.89 -14.68 -6.33
CA GLY A 150 6.07 -14.73 -7.56
C GLY A 150 6.13 -13.49 -8.48
N VAL A 151 6.98 -12.52 -8.17
CA VAL A 151 7.13 -11.26 -8.93
C VAL A 151 7.79 -11.50 -10.26
N VAL A 152 8.73 -12.43 -10.29
CA VAL A 152 9.42 -12.83 -11.51
C VAL A 152 9.24 -14.32 -11.74
N SER A 153 9.35 -14.74 -12.98
CA SER A 153 9.50 -16.15 -13.36
C SER A 153 10.77 -16.33 -14.17
N ARG A 154 11.34 -17.53 -14.12
CA ARG A 154 12.36 -17.96 -15.08
C ARG A 154 11.72 -18.82 -16.17
N PRO A 155 11.37 -18.25 -17.34
CA PRO A 155 10.91 -19.05 -18.47
C PRO A 155 11.94 -20.11 -18.90
N ASP A 156 13.22 -19.84 -18.65
CA ASP A 156 14.32 -20.79 -18.79
C ASP A 156 15.45 -20.47 -17.78
N LYS A 157 16.52 -21.28 -17.76
CA LYS A 157 17.62 -21.12 -16.78
C LYS A 157 18.44 -19.83 -16.94
N GLN A 158 18.29 -19.13 -18.06
CA GLN A 158 19.09 -17.98 -18.45
C GLN A 158 18.29 -16.69 -18.57
N THR A 159 16.97 -16.72 -18.38
CA THR A 159 16.10 -15.55 -18.60
C THR A 159 15.20 -15.33 -17.39
N VAL A 160 15.04 -14.08 -16.98
CA VAL A 160 14.12 -13.65 -15.92
C VAL A 160 13.05 -12.76 -16.54
N ARG A 161 11.79 -13.10 -16.29
CA ARG A 161 10.61 -12.38 -16.78
C ARG A 161 9.87 -11.75 -15.61
N LEU A 162 9.41 -10.53 -15.78
CA LEU A 162 8.51 -9.89 -14.82
C LEU A 162 7.07 -10.42 -15.01
N ASN A 163 6.48 -11.00 -13.97
CA ASN A 163 5.14 -11.61 -14.02
C ASN A 163 4.05 -10.55 -13.88
N SER A 164 3.74 -9.85 -14.97
CA SER A 164 2.78 -8.73 -15.01
C SER A 164 3.12 -7.57 -14.06
N ILE A 165 2.71 -6.36 -14.42
CA ILE A 165 2.94 -5.16 -13.60
C ILE A 165 1.96 -5.22 -12.43
N GLY A 166 2.35 -5.95 -11.40
CA GLY A 166 1.49 -6.31 -10.29
C GLY A 166 2.13 -7.45 -9.52
N TYR A 167 2.96 -7.09 -8.57
CA TYR A 167 3.45 -7.96 -7.51
C TYR A 167 2.29 -8.83 -6.96
N ILE A 168 2.26 -10.14 -7.26
CA ILE A 168 1.33 -11.10 -6.64
C ILE A 168 2.06 -12.41 -6.30
N PRO A 169 2.58 -12.55 -5.07
CA PRO A 169 3.19 -13.77 -4.57
C PRO A 169 2.22 -14.94 -4.39
N GLN A 170 2.78 -16.13 -4.21
CA GLN A 170 2.04 -17.36 -3.83
C GLN A 170 2.41 -17.85 -2.41
N GLU A 171 3.48 -17.34 -1.77
CA GLU A 171 3.80 -17.51 -0.33
C GLU A 171 3.39 -16.29 0.52
N ASP A 172 2.21 -15.75 0.20
CA ASP A 172 1.91 -14.32 0.01
C ASP A 172 1.21 -13.59 1.17
N GLU A 173 1.06 -14.19 2.35
CA GLU A 173 0.16 -13.57 3.34
C GLU A 173 0.72 -12.26 3.91
N LEU A 174 2.02 -12.19 4.22
CA LEU A 174 2.64 -11.00 4.79
C LEU A 174 2.70 -9.81 3.83
N GLU A 175 3.07 -10.02 2.55
CA GLU A 175 3.07 -8.89 1.62
C GLU A 175 1.65 -8.52 1.17
N LYS A 176 0.70 -9.46 1.05
CA LYS A 176 -0.72 -9.10 0.91
C LYS A 176 -1.19 -8.20 2.05
N ILE A 177 -0.78 -8.46 3.29
CA ILE A 177 -1.11 -7.62 4.44
C ILE A 177 -0.47 -6.23 4.31
N LYS A 178 0.75 -6.14 3.80
CA LYS A 178 1.44 -4.87 3.59
C LYS A 178 0.85 -4.05 2.42
N ILE A 179 0.47 -4.69 1.33
CA ILE A 179 -0.24 -4.03 0.23
C ILE A 179 -1.61 -3.58 0.72
N LEU A 180 -2.33 -4.43 1.45
CA LEU A 180 -3.60 -4.09 2.08
C LEU A 180 -3.44 -2.85 2.97
N SER A 181 -2.40 -2.78 3.82
CA SER A 181 -2.20 -1.65 4.72
C SER A 181 -1.92 -0.37 3.96
N ILE A 182 -1.02 -0.39 2.96
CA ILE A 182 -0.68 0.78 2.14
C ILE A 182 -1.91 1.26 1.35
N CYS A 183 -2.57 0.37 0.62
CA CYS A 183 -3.73 0.76 -0.21
C CYS A 183 -4.90 1.25 0.63
N THR A 184 -5.16 0.62 1.78
CA THR A 184 -6.25 1.05 2.68
C THR A 184 -5.93 2.39 3.31
N ALA A 185 -4.70 2.61 3.76
CA ALA A 185 -4.25 3.90 4.29
C ALA A 185 -4.36 5.00 3.23
N ASP A 186 -3.83 4.79 2.03
CA ASP A 186 -3.87 5.78 0.94
C ASP A 186 -5.31 6.16 0.56
N LEU A 187 -6.23 5.19 0.50
CA LEU A 187 -7.64 5.45 0.23
C LEU A 187 -8.31 6.22 1.37
N LEU A 188 -8.07 5.82 2.63
CA LEU A 188 -8.64 6.48 3.79
C LEU A 188 -8.11 7.91 3.94
N GLU A 189 -6.81 8.14 3.79
CA GLU A 189 -6.20 9.47 3.81
C GLU A 189 -6.73 10.37 2.71
N THR A 190 -6.97 9.81 1.50
CA THR A 190 -7.63 10.55 0.41
C THR A 190 -9.06 10.94 0.80
N ALA A 191 -9.82 10.01 1.37
CA ALA A 191 -11.19 10.29 1.81
C ALA A 191 -11.25 11.29 2.96
N VAL A 192 -10.33 11.19 3.94
CA VAL A 192 -10.23 12.10 5.09
C VAL A 192 -9.84 13.50 4.62
N HIS A 193 -8.84 13.64 3.75
CA HIS A 193 -8.50 14.93 3.13
C HIS A 193 -9.74 15.57 2.49
N ASN A 194 -10.51 14.79 1.74
CA ASN A 194 -11.70 15.27 1.06
C ASN A 194 -12.84 15.70 1.99
N LEU A 195 -12.89 15.24 3.26
CA LEU A 195 -13.91 15.67 4.22
C LEU A 195 -13.73 17.13 4.65
N ASP A 196 -12.48 17.60 4.72
CA ASP A 196 -12.12 18.93 5.22
C ASP A 196 -11.64 19.88 4.10
N ALA A 197 -11.38 19.36 2.89
CA ALA A 197 -10.87 20.13 1.76
C ALA A 197 -11.88 21.16 1.22
N GLN A 198 -11.36 22.29 0.78
CA GLN A 198 -12.10 23.23 -0.06
C GLN A 198 -12.30 22.65 -1.46
N GLU A 199 -13.32 23.08 -2.20
CA GLU A 199 -13.69 22.49 -3.51
C GLU A 199 -12.53 22.44 -4.52
N SER A 200 -11.64 23.43 -4.50
CA SER A 200 -10.46 23.50 -5.38
C SER A 200 -9.31 22.55 -5.02
N ASP A 201 -9.37 21.92 -3.84
CA ASP A 201 -8.30 21.06 -3.30
C ASP A 201 -8.79 19.61 -3.05
N VAL A 202 -9.98 19.25 -3.54
CA VAL A 202 -10.51 17.89 -3.44
C VAL A 202 -9.68 16.94 -4.29
N ARG A 203 -9.15 15.89 -3.67
CA ARG A 203 -8.43 14.81 -4.36
C ARG A 203 -9.40 13.93 -5.12
N PHE A 204 -8.93 13.39 -6.25
CA PHE A 204 -9.73 12.48 -7.07
C PHE A 204 -10.17 11.24 -6.27
N GLN A 205 -11.47 11.12 -6.05
CA GLN A 205 -12.11 9.97 -5.40
C GLN A 205 -13.42 9.67 -6.12
N ARG A 206 -13.44 8.62 -6.94
CA ARG A 206 -14.60 8.23 -7.75
C ARG A 206 -14.73 6.70 -7.77
N GLN A 207 -15.97 6.24 -7.82
CA GLN A 207 -16.30 4.83 -7.93
C GLN A 207 -17.50 4.67 -8.88
N MET A 208 -17.44 3.65 -9.73
CA MET A 208 -18.54 3.23 -10.59
C MET A 208 -19.18 1.98 -9.98
N ILE A 209 -20.51 1.95 -9.86
CA ILE A 209 -21.24 0.81 -9.28
C ILE A 209 -22.43 0.46 -10.17
N TYR A 210 -22.51 -0.82 -10.56
CA TYR A 210 -23.70 -1.42 -11.19
C TYR A 210 -24.21 -2.55 -10.29
N PRO A 211 -25.42 -2.43 -9.70
CA PRO A 211 -25.86 -3.33 -8.63
C PRO A 211 -26.22 -4.74 -9.12
N ASN A 212 -26.68 -4.89 -10.37
CA ASN A 212 -27.31 -6.12 -10.87
C ASN A 212 -26.69 -6.57 -12.20
N VAL A 213 -25.40 -6.86 -12.20
CA VAL A 213 -24.68 -7.33 -13.41
C VAL A 213 -24.81 -8.86 -13.53
N PRO A 214 -25.25 -9.42 -14.67
CA PRO A 214 -25.28 -10.87 -14.89
C PRO A 214 -23.90 -11.52 -14.75
N ASN A 215 -23.81 -12.72 -14.20
CA ASN A 215 -22.53 -13.40 -13.93
C ASN A 215 -21.62 -13.53 -15.17
N GLU A 216 -22.21 -13.75 -16.35
CA GLU A 216 -21.49 -13.82 -17.62
C GLU A 216 -20.78 -12.49 -17.94
N ILE A 217 -21.49 -11.38 -17.76
CA ILE A 217 -20.97 -10.02 -17.93
C ILE A 217 -19.97 -9.65 -16.82
N VAL A 218 -20.12 -10.18 -15.60
CA VAL A 218 -19.13 -9.95 -14.52
C VAL A 218 -17.75 -10.45 -14.93
N GLN A 219 -17.65 -11.63 -15.56
CA GLN A 219 -16.35 -12.17 -15.99
C GLN A 219 -15.76 -11.38 -17.17
N GLU A 220 -16.60 -10.96 -18.11
CA GLU A 220 -16.19 -10.08 -19.22
C GLU A 220 -15.69 -8.75 -18.68
N PHE A 221 -16.46 -8.09 -17.82
CA PHE A 221 -16.12 -6.82 -17.21
C PHE A 221 -14.85 -6.92 -16.35
N LYS A 222 -14.65 -8.01 -15.62
CA LYS A 222 -13.43 -8.22 -14.85
C LYS A 222 -12.18 -8.19 -15.74
N ARG A 223 -12.21 -8.87 -16.89
CA ARG A 223 -11.08 -8.84 -17.84
C ARG A 223 -10.91 -7.45 -18.44
N TYR A 224 -12.00 -6.88 -18.96
CA TYR A 224 -11.99 -5.56 -19.60
C TYR A 224 -11.49 -4.45 -18.66
N SER A 225 -11.99 -4.42 -17.42
CA SER A 225 -11.60 -3.42 -16.42
C SER A 225 -10.16 -3.59 -15.95
N SER A 226 -9.67 -4.82 -15.79
CA SER A 226 -8.26 -5.09 -15.50
C SER A 226 -7.36 -4.55 -16.60
N ASP A 227 -7.62 -4.89 -17.86
CA ASP A 227 -6.79 -4.45 -19.00
C ASP A 227 -6.72 -2.93 -19.09
N LYS A 228 -7.88 -2.26 -18.98
CA LYS A 228 -7.96 -0.79 -18.98
C LYS A 228 -7.25 -0.15 -17.78
N SER A 229 -7.35 -0.76 -16.60
CA SER A 229 -6.68 -0.27 -15.40
C SER A 229 -5.16 -0.41 -15.52
N SER A 230 -4.68 -1.54 -16.05
CA SER A 230 -3.26 -1.77 -16.31
C SER A 230 -2.69 -0.75 -17.30
N SER A 231 -3.37 -0.51 -18.42
CA SER A 231 -2.94 0.52 -19.38
C SER A 231 -2.89 1.91 -18.76
N LEU A 232 -3.89 2.29 -17.96
CA LEU A 232 -3.88 3.57 -17.25
C LEU A 232 -2.67 3.69 -16.31
N LEU A 233 -2.39 2.66 -15.51
CA LEU A 233 -1.28 2.69 -14.56
C LEU A 233 0.07 2.72 -15.28
N GLN A 234 0.22 2.01 -16.41
CA GLN A 234 1.39 2.10 -17.28
C GLN A 234 1.59 3.51 -17.83
N ASP A 235 0.52 4.14 -18.34
CA ASP A 235 0.56 5.51 -18.86
C ASP A 235 1.00 6.51 -17.80
N LEU A 236 0.44 6.42 -16.59
CA LEU A 236 0.81 7.27 -15.45
C LEU A 236 2.24 7.01 -14.98
N ASN A 237 2.68 5.76 -14.97
CA ASN A 237 4.06 5.42 -14.65
C ASN A 237 5.04 6.04 -15.66
N ARG A 238 4.76 5.91 -16.97
CA ARG A 238 5.57 6.56 -18.03
C ARG A 238 5.60 8.07 -17.86
N PHE A 239 4.45 8.70 -17.60
CA PHE A 239 4.35 10.13 -17.35
C PHE A 239 5.29 10.61 -16.23
N LEU A 240 5.33 9.88 -15.11
CA LEU A 240 6.20 10.19 -13.98
C LEU A 240 7.66 9.85 -14.27
N ALA A 241 7.95 8.68 -14.84
CA ALA A 241 9.30 8.22 -15.15
C ALA A 241 10.05 9.20 -16.05
N ASP A 242 9.40 9.75 -17.07
CA ASP A 242 9.99 10.75 -17.98
C ASP A 242 10.36 12.08 -17.28
N ARG A 243 9.76 12.35 -16.11
CA ARG A 243 9.80 13.66 -15.42
C ARG A 243 10.48 13.61 -14.06
N THR A 244 10.78 12.42 -13.56
CA THR A 244 11.50 12.21 -12.29
C THR A 244 12.87 11.60 -12.57
N LYS A 245 13.95 12.23 -12.11
CA LYS A 245 15.28 11.62 -12.15
C LYS A 245 15.40 10.56 -11.04
N PRO A 246 16.19 9.49 -11.21
CA PRO A 246 16.62 8.67 -10.09
C PRO A 246 17.32 9.57 -9.07
N ASP A 247 16.91 9.51 -7.80
CA ASP A 247 17.46 10.35 -6.73
C ASP A 247 19.00 10.34 -6.74
N ASP A 248 19.62 11.51 -6.98
CA ASP A 248 20.93 11.79 -6.38
C ASP A 248 20.74 11.70 -4.87
N ALA A 249 21.64 10.99 -4.17
CA ALA A 249 21.52 10.54 -2.79
C ALA A 249 21.47 11.65 -1.70
N SER A 250 21.00 12.86 -2.03
CA SER A 250 20.86 14.00 -1.11
C SER A 250 19.39 14.41 -0.95
N GLY A 251 18.68 13.70 -0.08
CA GLY A 251 17.43 14.15 0.53
C GLY A 251 16.18 14.07 -0.35
N ILE A 252 15.21 13.25 0.08
CA ILE A 252 13.88 13.14 -0.54
C ILE A 252 13.18 14.51 -0.43
N SER A 253 13.22 15.31 -1.51
CA SER A 253 12.60 16.66 -1.56
C SER A 253 11.26 16.68 -2.32
N GLY A 254 10.65 15.51 -2.56
CA GLY A 254 9.41 15.37 -3.34
C GLY A 254 8.23 14.83 -2.53
N SER A 255 7.01 15.11 -3.00
CA SER A 255 5.79 14.50 -2.48
C SER A 255 5.63 13.05 -2.98
N ARG A 256 5.22 12.13 -2.10
CA ARG A 256 4.76 10.81 -2.52
C ARG A 256 3.38 10.95 -3.19
N VAL A 257 3.29 10.60 -4.46
CA VAL A 257 2.03 10.59 -5.24
C VAL A 257 1.76 9.20 -5.80
N GLY A 258 0.49 8.86 -5.99
CA GLY A 258 0.07 7.59 -6.58
C GLY A 258 -1.42 7.59 -6.89
N LEU A 259 -1.83 6.68 -7.77
CA LEU A 259 -3.24 6.40 -8.06
C LEU A 259 -3.52 4.94 -7.75
N GLY A 260 -4.42 4.68 -6.80
CA GLY A 260 -4.89 3.35 -6.47
C GLY A 260 -6.11 2.97 -7.31
N VAL A 261 -6.07 1.80 -7.93
CA VAL A 261 -7.20 1.22 -8.67
C VAL A 261 -7.44 -0.20 -8.15
N TYR A 262 -8.69 -0.52 -7.84
CA TYR A 262 -9.06 -1.84 -7.34
C TYR A 262 -10.40 -2.29 -7.92
N PHE A 263 -10.47 -3.58 -8.27
CA PHE A 263 -11.71 -4.24 -8.63
C PHE A 263 -12.42 -4.75 -7.36
N PHE A 264 -13.74 -4.61 -7.29
CA PHE A 264 -14.55 -5.15 -6.21
C PHE A 264 -15.78 -5.87 -6.76
N GLU A 265 -16.15 -6.97 -6.11
CA GLU A 265 -17.33 -7.76 -6.44
C GLU A 265 -17.99 -8.21 -5.13
N ASN A 266 -19.26 -7.88 -4.95
CA ASN A 266 -20.05 -8.34 -3.81
C ASN A 266 -21.09 -9.33 -4.32
N LYS A 267 -20.87 -10.62 -4.06
CA LYS A 267 -21.92 -11.61 -4.31
C LYS A 267 -23.03 -11.41 -3.28
N HIS A 268 -24.26 -11.20 -3.73
CA HIS A 268 -25.42 -11.31 -2.84
C HIS A 268 -25.38 -12.69 -2.19
N LYS A 269 -25.30 -12.73 -0.86
CA LYS A 269 -25.55 -13.97 -0.13
C LYS A 269 -26.99 -14.34 -0.43
N GLN A 270 -27.21 -15.47 -1.12
CA GLN A 270 -28.54 -16.07 -1.14
C GLN A 270 -28.91 -16.32 0.32
N GLU A 271 -29.97 -15.66 0.79
CA GLU A 271 -30.57 -15.98 2.07
C GLU A 271 -30.97 -17.46 2.00
N GLN A 272 -30.21 -18.31 2.69
CA GLN A 272 -30.68 -19.66 2.98
C GLN A 272 -31.91 -19.47 3.86
N LYS A 273 -33.10 -19.54 3.25
CA LYS A 273 -34.35 -19.73 3.96
C LYS A 273 -34.19 -21.00 4.80
N LYS A 274 -33.99 -20.82 6.11
CA LYS A 274 -34.27 -21.84 7.11
C LYS A 274 -35.67 -21.62 7.65
#